data_AF-A0A1C4M810-F1
#
_entry.id   AF-A0A1C4M810-F1
#
_cell.length_a   1.000
_cell.length_b   1.000
_cell.length_c   1.000
_cell.angle_alpha   90.00
_cell.angle_beta   90.00
_cell.angle_gamma   90.00
#
_symmetry.space_group_name_H-M   'P 1'
#
loop_
_entity.id
_entity.type
_entity.pdbx_description
1 polymer ?
#
loop_
_entity_poly.entity_id
_entity_poly.type
_entity_poly.pdbx_seq_one_letter_code
_entity_poly.pdbx_strand_id
1 'polypeptide(L)'
;HRLGLKAGIYTDAGDYNPANCGLGSRGHDQQDADLFASWKIDAIKVDFLCGIGEQLDPGPAFTEFSDAVANSGRPMQLNLCNPLTDDWGLPHTPEQDAHNTFVYGPSIADSWRTGTDIAYGAPTPGEFPNVLRNMDANAWHPEAQGPGHWNDPDYLIPTRRLPDGTYELNQEESTTQLVMWAEMASPLIIGSDPRTLPQPMLDTLRNPEILAVDQDPLGIQGVRVATDATGDTYSKVLQGAGRRAVVLLNRSDQPAERTVTFAQAGLTGPVAVRDLRARAGRGTYTGTGTYTVTVPAHGTAMLGLTGTDTAPGTKLGGPGSTADPALVRDGDRLTAFTRDADGSLRARTGRDGQWSGAGTDLGGPTGGRFLGQPAAYASAGGRIDVFVRGTDNHAYLRGYAAGRWGGWQDLGGSLADAPTAAYNGPGDWTLLATGTDGTVSSRTASGGWTSIGAPAGPALTGRPSAVTDAAGQVHVAVRAADDAVWSRVRDASGTWSGWESLGGTVSADPTLVATGGTVQLLARASDYTLWQRSYNAAAGSWGGWFPQTAFVSGAFDGAMGATAGPDGQVLAVSRGVGGVVRQSSF
;
A
#
# COMPACT_ATOMS: atom_id res chain seq x y z
N HIS A 1 -24.66 19.84 -12.99
CA HIS A 1 -24.24 20.94 -12.07
C HIS A 1 -25.35 21.66 -11.32
N ARG A 2 -26.40 22.25 -11.93
CA ARG A 2 -27.44 23.02 -11.18
C ARG A 2 -28.11 22.24 -10.03
N LEU A 3 -28.15 20.90 -10.12
CA LEU A 3 -28.68 19.99 -9.10
C LEU A 3 -27.64 19.56 -8.06
N GLY A 4 -26.43 20.14 -8.04
CA GLY A 4 -25.30 19.68 -7.22
C GLY A 4 -24.59 18.42 -7.75
N LEU A 5 -25.11 17.81 -8.82
CA LEU A 5 -24.50 16.64 -9.47
C LEU A 5 -23.34 17.01 -10.40
N LYS A 6 -22.36 16.11 -10.46
CA LYS A 6 -21.29 16.04 -11.46
C LYS A 6 -21.76 15.33 -12.73
N ALA A 7 -21.09 15.57 -13.85
CA ALA A 7 -21.36 14.92 -15.13
C ALA A 7 -20.17 14.06 -15.57
N GLY A 8 -20.43 12.80 -15.92
CA GLY A 8 -19.44 11.88 -16.49
C GLY A 8 -19.62 11.72 -18.00
N ILE A 9 -18.55 11.37 -18.71
CA ILE A 9 -18.58 10.95 -20.12
C ILE A 9 -17.74 9.68 -20.31
N TYR A 10 -17.81 9.10 -21.50
CA TYR A 10 -17.11 7.89 -21.90
C TYR A 10 -16.34 8.13 -23.20
N THR A 11 -15.14 7.56 -23.30
CA THR A 11 -14.35 7.41 -24.52
C THR A 11 -13.53 6.11 -24.44
N ASP A 12 -12.67 5.84 -25.42
CA ASP A 12 -11.74 4.71 -25.48
C ASP A 12 -10.32 5.19 -25.88
N ALA A 13 -9.27 4.55 -25.38
CA ALA A 13 -7.87 4.90 -25.68
C ALA A 13 -7.34 4.34 -27.02
N GLY A 14 -8.18 3.66 -27.81
CA GLY A 14 -7.91 3.36 -29.23
C GLY A 14 -8.59 4.35 -30.18
N ASP A 15 -8.48 4.10 -31.49
CA ASP A 15 -9.04 4.95 -32.54
C ASP A 15 -10.57 4.83 -32.61
N TYR A 16 -11.22 5.90 -33.06
CA TYR A 16 -12.63 5.86 -33.39
C TYR A 16 -12.92 4.83 -34.49
N ASN A 17 -13.60 3.74 -34.13
CA ASN A 17 -14.04 2.73 -35.09
C ASN A 17 -15.51 2.33 -34.88
N PRO A 18 -16.44 2.88 -35.68
CA PRO A 18 -17.88 2.66 -35.52
C PRO A 18 -18.36 1.25 -35.89
N ALA A 19 -17.50 0.41 -36.48
CA ALA A 19 -17.83 -0.95 -36.84
C ALA A 19 -17.61 -1.96 -35.69
N ASN A 20 -16.87 -1.59 -34.64
CA ASN A 20 -16.53 -2.48 -33.52
C ASN A 20 -16.74 -1.81 -32.14
N CYS A 21 -15.87 -0.88 -31.73
CA CYS A 21 -15.72 -0.36 -30.37
C CYS A 21 -16.26 1.09 -30.22
N GLY A 22 -16.41 1.82 -31.32
CA GLY A 22 -17.37 2.90 -31.48
C GLY A 22 -16.99 4.31 -31.01
N LEU A 23 -16.12 4.49 -30.01
CA LEU A 23 -15.93 5.80 -29.35
C LEU A 23 -14.48 6.08 -28.92
N GLY A 24 -13.50 5.76 -29.78
CA GLY A 24 -12.09 6.02 -29.51
C GLY A 24 -11.65 7.48 -29.69
N SER A 25 -10.76 7.94 -28.81
CA SER A 25 -10.15 9.28 -28.81
C SER A 25 -8.72 9.31 -29.36
N ARG A 26 -8.09 8.16 -29.62
CA ARG A 26 -6.68 8.10 -30.04
C ARG A 26 -6.41 8.93 -31.30
N GLY A 27 -5.32 9.68 -31.27
CA GLY A 27 -4.96 10.65 -32.33
C GLY A 27 -5.72 11.98 -32.23
N HIS A 28 -6.69 12.06 -31.32
CA HIS A 28 -7.49 13.24 -31.00
C HIS A 28 -7.53 13.52 -29.49
N ASP A 29 -6.64 12.91 -28.70
CA ASP A 29 -6.70 12.89 -27.22
C ASP A 29 -6.79 14.31 -26.62
N GLN A 30 -5.90 15.23 -27.02
CA GLN A 30 -5.94 16.62 -26.56
C GLN A 30 -7.19 17.37 -27.04
N GLN A 31 -7.61 17.12 -28.28
CA GLN A 31 -8.80 17.75 -28.85
C GLN A 31 -10.07 17.35 -28.07
N ASP A 32 -10.19 16.06 -27.75
CA ASP A 32 -11.34 15.51 -27.02
C ASP A 32 -11.31 15.93 -25.55
N ALA A 33 -10.14 15.92 -24.91
CA ALA A 33 -9.97 16.43 -23.55
C ALA A 33 -10.37 17.91 -23.43
N ASP A 34 -9.93 18.76 -24.37
CA ASP A 34 -10.33 20.18 -24.42
C ASP A 34 -11.83 20.34 -24.65
N LEU A 35 -12.43 19.49 -25.50
CA LEU A 35 -13.86 19.49 -25.77
C LEU A 35 -14.66 19.09 -24.52
N PHE A 36 -14.27 18.02 -23.82
CA PHE A 36 -14.88 17.59 -22.57
C PHE A 36 -14.78 18.67 -21.48
N ALA A 37 -13.63 19.34 -21.40
CA ALA A 37 -13.44 20.49 -20.52
C ALA A 37 -14.40 21.65 -20.87
N SER A 38 -14.59 21.94 -22.15
CA SER A 38 -15.52 22.97 -22.64
C SER A 38 -16.98 22.66 -22.28
N TRP A 39 -17.35 21.37 -22.29
CA TRP A 39 -18.67 20.87 -21.86
C TRP A 39 -18.81 20.82 -20.34
N LYS A 40 -17.73 21.09 -19.60
CA LYS A 40 -17.67 21.05 -18.14
C LYS A 40 -17.89 19.65 -17.58
N ILE A 41 -17.42 18.62 -18.28
CA ILE A 41 -17.38 17.25 -17.76
C ILE A 41 -16.54 17.23 -16.47
N ASP A 42 -16.91 16.38 -15.52
CA ASP A 42 -16.24 16.24 -14.23
C ASP A 42 -15.55 14.88 -14.07
N ALA A 43 -15.91 13.89 -14.88
CA ALA A 43 -15.35 12.55 -14.86
C ALA A 43 -15.37 11.93 -16.27
N ILE A 44 -14.35 11.14 -16.60
CA ILE A 44 -14.21 10.44 -17.87
C ILE A 44 -13.90 8.98 -17.58
N LYS A 45 -14.72 8.07 -18.09
CA LYS A 45 -14.36 6.65 -18.22
C LYS A 45 -13.66 6.47 -19.57
N VAL A 46 -12.44 5.91 -19.56
CA VAL A 46 -11.65 5.64 -20.77
C VAL A 46 -11.52 4.14 -20.91
N ASP A 47 -12.18 3.58 -21.93
CA ASP A 47 -12.18 2.15 -22.24
C ASP A 47 -10.96 1.73 -23.06
N PHE A 48 -10.85 0.44 -23.34
CA PHE A 48 -9.75 -0.15 -24.11
C PHE A 48 -10.18 -1.15 -25.18
N LEU A 49 -11.46 -1.19 -25.56
CA LEU A 49 -11.94 -2.07 -26.63
C LEU A 49 -11.35 -1.70 -27.99
N CYS A 50 -11.22 -0.41 -28.31
CA CYS A 50 -10.55 0.03 -29.52
C CYS A 50 -9.04 -0.26 -29.44
N GLY A 51 -8.43 0.00 -28.27
CA GLY A 51 -7.02 -0.30 -28.03
C GLY A 51 -6.66 -1.78 -28.18
N ILE A 52 -7.52 -2.69 -27.70
CA ILE A 52 -7.41 -4.14 -27.93
C ILE A 52 -7.48 -4.45 -29.43
N GLY A 53 -8.44 -3.85 -30.14
CA GLY A 53 -8.60 -4.04 -31.60
C GLY A 53 -7.36 -3.65 -32.41
N GLU A 54 -6.59 -2.70 -31.90
CA GLU A 54 -5.34 -2.21 -32.48
C GLU A 54 -4.08 -2.90 -31.95
N GLN A 55 -4.21 -3.80 -30.96
CA GLN A 55 -3.09 -4.46 -30.28
C GLN A 55 -2.14 -3.48 -29.60
N LEU A 56 -2.70 -2.42 -29.01
CA LEU A 56 -1.92 -1.43 -28.26
C LEU A 56 -1.44 -1.99 -26.91
N ASP A 57 -0.40 -1.36 -26.37
CA ASP A 57 -0.03 -1.47 -24.96
C ASP A 57 -0.89 -0.50 -24.14
N PRO A 58 -1.67 -0.98 -23.14
CA PRO A 58 -2.58 -0.13 -22.38
C PRO A 58 -1.87 0.96 -21.57
N GLY A 59 -0.70 0.68 -20.99
CA GLY A 59 -0.01 1.66 -20.14
C GLY A 59 0.31 2.97 -20.90
N PRO A 60 1.05 2.90 -22.02
CA PRO A 60 1.32 4.05 -22.87
C PRO A 60 0.07 4.71 -23.44
N ALA A 61 -0.92 3.93 -23.91
CA ALA A 61 -2.13 4.48 -24.51
C ALA A 61 -3.00 5.26 -23.50
N PHE A 62 -3.18 4.74 -22.28
CA PHE A 62 -3.87 5.47 -21.22
C PHE A 62 -3.07 6.69 -20.74
N THR A 63 -1.74 6.62 -20.73
CA THR A 63 -0.88 7.75 -20.35
C THR A 63 -1.06 8.92 -21.32
N GLU A 64 -1.12 8.65 -22.62
CA GLU A 64 -1.35 9.67 -23.66
C GLU A 64 -2.66 10.44 -23.41
N PHE A 65 -3.76 9.73 -23.13
CA PHE A 65 -5.04 10.38 -22.82
C PHE A 65 -5.05 11.08 -21.45
N SER A 66 -4.38 10.52 -20.44
CA SER A 66 -4.23 11.16 -19.14
C SER A 66 -3.49 12.50 -19.22
N ASP A 67 -2.38 12.54 -19.96
CA ASP A 67 -1.63 13.77 -20.22
C ASP A 67 -2.50 14.83 -20.90
N ALA A 68 -3.32 14.43 -21.88
CA ALA A 68 -4.27 15.31 -22.54
C ALA A 68 -5.30 15.92 -21.56
N VAL A 69 -5.86 15.10 -20.66
CA VAL A 69 -6.78 15.55 -19.61
C VAL A 69 -6.09 16.53 -18.66
N ALA A 70 -4.86 16.24 -18.22
CA ALA A 70 -4.07 17.14 -17.38
C ALA A 70 -3.81 18.50 -18.06
N ASN A 71 -3.59 18.50 -19.37
CA ASN A 71 -3.33 19.70 -20.17
C ASN A 71 -4.59 20.52 -20.51
N SER A 72 -5.79 19.95 -20.37
CA SER A 72 -7.07 20.63 -20.66
C SER A 72 -7.38 21.84 -19.76
N GLY A 73 -6.67 21.97 -18.64
CA GLY A 73 -6.85 23.06 -17.66
C GLY A 73 -8.11 22.93 -16.79
N ARG A 74 -8.87 21.84 -16.90
CA ARG A 74 -10.00 21.51 -16.02
C ARG A 74 -9.73 20.19 -15.30
N PRO A 75 -9.78 20.14 -13.95
CA PRO A 75 -9.76 18.87 -13.23
C PRO A 75 -10.97 18.01 -13.60
N MET A 76 -10.72 16.84 -14.17
CA MET A 76 -11.71 15.83 -14.53
C MET A 76 -11.21 14.49 -14.01
N GLN A 77 -12.06 13.77 -13.28
CA GLN A 77 -11.69 12.47 -12.72
C GLN A 77 -11.49 11.45 -13.84
N LEU A 78 -10.46 10.63 -13.78
CA LEU A 78 -10.16 9.62 -14.79
C LEU A 78 -10.36 8.21 -14.23
N ASN A 79 -11.19 7.41 -14.92
CA ASN A 79 -11.37 5.98 -14.66
C ASN A 79 -10.84 5.18 -15.85
N LEU A 80 -9.77 4.43 -15.64
CA LEU A 80 -9.21 3.53 -16.67
C LEU A 80 -10.03 2.24 -16.71
N CYS A 81 -10.49 1.87 -17.88
CA CYS A 81 -11.28 0.66 -18.11
C CYS A 81 -10.56 -0.23 -19.11
N ASN A 82 -9.60 -1.00 -18.63
CA ASN A 82 -9.04 -2.12 -19.36
C ASN A 82 -9.87 -3.38 -19.06
N PRO A 83 -10.63 -3.94 -20.01
CA PRO A 83 -11.39 -5.16 -19.78
C PRO A 83 -10.59 -6.42 -20.10
N LEU A 84 -9.38 -6.30 -20.67
CA LEU A 84 -8.61 -7.42 -21.20
C LEU A 84 -8.16 -8.37 -20.08
N THR A 85 -8.68 -9.58 -20.11
CA THR A 85 -8.30 -10.68 -19.22
C THR A 85 -8.33 -11.99 -19.97
N ASP A 86 -7.81 -13.06 -19.38
CA ASP A 86 -7.97 -14.44 -19.89
C ASP A 86 -9.42 -14.82 -20.23
N ASP A 87 -10.43 -14.27 -19.52
CA ASP A 87 -11.87 -14.52 -19.80
C ASP A 87 -12.30 -14.15 -21.24
N TRP A 88 -11.55 -13.26 -21.91
CA TRP A 88 -11.84 -12.84 -23.29
C TRP A 88 -11.29 -13.81 -24.33
N GLY A 89 -10.39 -14.73 -23.95
CA GLY A 89 -9.76 -15.69 -24.87
C GLY A 89 -8.90 -15.06 -25.96
N LEU A 90 -8.49 -13.79 -25.77
CA LEU A 90 -7.64 -13.06 -26.69
C LEU A 90 -6.17 -13.19 -26.27
N PRO A 91 -5.21 -13.39 -27.21
CA PRO A 91 -3.79 -13.39 -26.87
C PRO A 91 -3.35 -12.02 -26.32
N HIS A 92 -2.66 -12.03 -25.18
CA HIS A 92 -2.11 -10.84 -24.55
C HIS A 92 -0.89 -11.22 -23.69
N THR A 93 -0.04 -10.25 -23.36
CA THR A 93 1.05 -10.44 -22.39
C THR A 93 0.54 -10.17 -20.97
N PRO A 94 1.22 -10.66 -19.91
CA PRO A 94 0.84 -10.34 -18.54
C PRO A 94 0.69 -8.84 -18.30
N GLU A 95 1.57 -8.01 -18.86
CA GLU A 95 1.56 -6.55 -18.69
C GLU A 95 0.31 -5.88 -19.28
N GLN A 96 -0.32 -6.52 -20.27
CA GLN A 96 -1.55 -6.02 -20.91
C GLN A 96 -2.83 -6.44 -20.15
N ASP A 97 -2.74 -7.43 -19.27
CA ASP A 97 -3.88 -7.92 -18.50
C ASP A 97 -4.38 -6.84 -17.51
N ALA A 98 -5.70 -6.70 -17.39
CA ALA A 98 -6.36 -5.74 -16.52
C ALA A 98 -5.94 -5.83 -15.04
N HIS A 99 -5.56 -7.02 -14.57
CA HIS A 99 -5.06 -7.23 -13.22
C HIS A 99 -3.73 -6.52 -12.96
N ASN A 100 -2.97 -6.15 -14.00
CA ASN A 100 -1.70 -5.41 -13.89
C ASN A 100 -1.85 -3.89 -14.09
N THR A 101 -3.09 -3.38 -14.19
CA THR A 101 -3.33 -1.94 -14.33
C THR A 101 -2.79 -1.12 -13.14
N PHE A 102 -2.64 -1.74 -11.96
CA PHE A 102 -2.07 -1.12 -10.77
C PHE A 102 -0.63 -0.60 -10.94
N VAL A 103 0.12 -1.12 -11.93
CA VAL A 103 1.51 -0.72 -12.19
C VAL A 103 1.61 0.72 -12.70
N TYR A 104 0.59 1.20 -13.42
CA TYR A 104 0.56 2.55 -14.01
C TYR A 104 -0.64 3.39 -13.56
N GLY A 105 -1.78 2.77 -13.28
CA GLY A 105 -3.03 3.42 -12.86
C GLY A 105 -2.86 4.48 -11.76
N PRO A 106 -2.19 4.19 -10.62
CA PRO A 106 -2.01 5.16 -9.53
C PRO A 106 -1.28 6.44 -9.94
N SER A 107 -0.48 6.40 -11.01
CA SER A 107 0.31 7.55 -11.46
C SER A 107 -0.40 8.41 -12.51
N ILE A 108 -1.44 7.87 -13.17
CA ILE A 108 -2.08 8.52 -14.31
C ILE A 108 -3.60 8.64 -14.20
N ALA A 109 -4.26 8.11 -13.16
CA ALA A 109 -5.71 8.11 -13.04
C ALA A 109 -6.23 8.13 -11.59
N ASP A 110 -7.50 8.49 -11.43
CA ASP A 110 -8.19 8.49 -10.14
C ASP A 110 -8.74 7.10 -9.77
N SER A 111 -9.00 6.24 -10.74
CA SER A 111 -9.30 4.83 -10.53
C SER A 111 -9.02 3.98 -11.76
N TRP A 112 -8.90 2.67 -11.56
CA TRP A 112 -8.73 1.71 -12.65
C TRP A 112 -9.46 0.41 -12.39
N ARG A 113 -10.03 -0.14 -13.47
CA ARG A 113 -10.62 -1.47 -13.47
C ARG A 113 -9.55 -2.52 -13.13
N THR A 114 -9.87 -3.42 -12.20
CA THR A 114 -8.97 -4.51 -11.77
C THR A 114 -9.30 -5.85 -12.44
N GLY A 115 -10.15 -5.85 -13.47
CA GLY A 115 -10.63 -7.04 -14.16
C GLY A 115 -11.72 -6.70 -15.18
N THR A 116 -12.26 -7.73 -15.83
CA THR A 116 -13.38 -7.60 -16.80
C THR A 116 -14.72 -7.26 -16.14
N ASP A 117 -15.75 -7.01 -16.94
CA ASP A 117 -17.08 -6.57 -16.50
C ASP A 117 -17.75 -7.62 -15.59
N ILE A 118 -18.51 -7.15 -14.59
CA ILE A 118 -19.34 -8.04 -13.75
C ILE A 118 -20.50 -8.59 -14.56
N ALA A 119 -21.17 -7.71 -15.31
CA ALA A 119 -22.32 -8.05 -16.13
C ALA A 119 -22.39 -7.10 -17.33
N TYR A 120 -22.75 -7.62 -18.51
CA TYR A 120 -22.84 -6.85 -19.74
C TYR A 120 -24.19 -7.04 -20.44
N GLY A 121 -24.78 -5.95 -20.90
CA GLY A 121 -26.03 -5.99 -21.68
C GLY A 121 -27.28 -6.24 -20.84
N ALA A 122 -28.18 -7.09 -21.36
CA ALA A 122 -29.46 -7.40 -20.73
C ALA A 122 -29.24 -8.24 -19.45
N PRO A 123 -29.94 -7.93 -18.33
CA PRO A 123 -29.67 -8.63 -17.08
C PRO A 123 -29.96 -10.13 -17.18
N THR A 124 -29.09 -10.95 -16.56
CA THR A 124 -29.14 -12.42 -16.56
C THR A 124 -29.16 -12.98 -15.13
N PRO A 125 -29.76 -14.16 -14.88
CA PRO A 125 -29.71 -14.76 -13.54
C PRO A 125 -28.31 -15.33 -13.26
N GLY A 126 -27.89 -15.30 -11.98
CA GLY A 126 -26.72 -16.03 -11.52
C GLY A 126 -25.39 -15.28 -11.64
N GLU A 127 -25.40 -13.95 -11.48
CA GLU A 127 -24.20 -13.11 -11.58
C GLU A 127 -23.37 -13.06 -10.28
N PHE A 128 -23.82 -13.66 -9.18
CA PHE A 128 -23.08 -13.64 -7.92
C PHE A 128 -21.65 -14.23 -8.02
N PRO A 129 -21.38 -15.30 -8.79
CA PRO A 129 -20.02 -15.75 -9.07
C PRO A 129 -19.14 -14.67 -9.74
N ASN A 130 -19.69 -13.82 -10.60
CA ASN A 130 -18.95 -12.72 -11.22
C ASN A 130 -18.63 -11.61 -10.22
N VAL A 131 -19.53 -11.33 -9.29
CA VAL A 131 -19.26 -10.44 -8.15
C VAL A 131 -18.08 -10.96 -7.32
N LEU A 132 -18.08 -12.25 -6.99
CA LEU A 132 -16.98 -12.87 -6.23
C LEU A 132 -15.67 -12.88 -7.03
N ARG A 133 -15.72 -13.16 -8.33
CA ARG A 133 -14.56 -13.14 -9.24
C ARG A 133 -13.88 -11.77 -9.25
N ASN A 134 -14.65 -10.70 -9.46
CA ASN A 134 -14.09 -9.34 -9.47
C ASN A 134 -13.61 -8.88 -8.09
N MET A 135 -14.33 -9.25 -7.03
CA MET A 135 -13.89 -8.99 -5.66
C MET A 135 -12.54 -9.66 -5.36
N ASP A 136 -12.37 -10.92 -5.76
CA ASP A 136 -11.12 -11.66 -5.54
C ASP A 136 -9.97 -11.07 -6.34
N ALA A 137 -10.19 -10.69 -7.60
CA ALA A 137 -9.22 -9.98 -8.44
C ALA A 137 -8.79 -8.64 -7.84
N ASN A 138 -9.75 -7.84 -7.37
CA ASN A 138 -9.50 -6.54 -6.74
C ASN A 138 -8.68 -6.65 -5.45
N ALA A 139 -8.70 -7.81 -4.78
CA ALA A 139 -7.94 -8.08 -3.58
C ALA A 139 -6.46 -8.47 -3.84
N TRP A 140 -6.01 -8.52 -5.09
CA TRP A 140 -4.61 -8.88 -5.42
C TRP A 140 -3.62 -7.76 -5.10
N HIS A 141 -4.03 -6.49 -5.32
CA HIS A 141 -3.19 -5.30 -5.15
C HIS A 141 -3.82 -4.21 -4.25
N PRO A 142 -4.20 -4.54 -3.00
CA PRO A 142 -4.79 -3.57 -2.06
C PRO A 142 -3.87 -2.40 -1.70
N GLU A 143 -2.56 -2.55 -1.86
CA GLU A 143 -1.52 -1.56 -1.61
C GLU A 143 -1.42 -0.48 -2.67
N ALA A 144 -1.90 -0.77 -3.89
CA ALA A 144 -1.84 0.16 -5.00
C ALA A 144 -2.86 1.29 -4.89
N GLN A 145 -3.87 1.14 -4.02
CA GLN A 145 -4.85 2.19 -3.78
C GLN A 145 -4.49 3.10 -2.60
N GLY A 146 -5.03 4.31 -2.65
CA GLY A 146 -4.89 5.31 -1.60
C GLY A 146 -5.69 6.57 -1.95
N PRO A 147 -5.64 7.60 -1.09
CA PRO A 147 -6.34 8.85 -1.35
C PRO A 147 -6.01 9.43 -2.73
N GLY A 148 -7.00 9.42 -3.63
CA GLY A 148 -6.91 9.96 -4.99
C GLY A 148 -6.68 8.93 -6.09
N HIS A 149 -6.55 7.64 -5.77
CA HIS A 149 -6.35 6.56 -6.75
C HIS A 149 -6.94 5.24 -6.23
N TRP A 150 -7.92 4.68 -6.92
CA TRP A 150 -8.76 3.58 -6.38
C TRP A 150 -8.82 2.36 -7.29
N ASN A 151 -8.74 1.17 -6.68
CA ASN A 151 -9.04 -0.08 -7.35
C ASN A 151 -10.56 -0.18 -7.63
N ASP A 152 -10.93 -0.41 -8.89
CA ASP A 152 -12.31 -0.50 -9.38
C ASP A 152 -12.68 -1.95 -9.79
N PRO A 153 -13.42 -2.70 -8.97
CA PRO A 153 -13.90 -4.03 -9.32
C PRO A 153 -15.13 -4.01 -10.24
N ASP A 154 -15.43 -2.89 -10.89
CA ASP A 154 -16.61 -2.61 -11.72
C ASP A 154 -17.87 -2.20 -10.92
N TYR A 155 -18.91 -1.81 -11.64
CA TYR A 155 -20.08 -1.15 -11.06
C TYR A 155 -20.95 -2.07 -10.21
N LEU A 156 -21.66 -1.47 -9.24
CA LEU A 156 -22.69 -2.13 -8.47
C LEU A 156 -23.89 -2.46 -9.38
N ILE A 157 -24.42 -3.68 -9.30
CA ILE A 157 -25.60 -4.12 -10.07
C ILE A 157 -26.79 -4.50 -9.16
N PRO A 158 -27.16 -3.65 -8.17
CA PRO A 158 -28.13 -4.02 -7.15
C PRO A 158 -29.51 -4.28 -7.76
N THR A 159 -30.06 -5.47 -7.53
CA THR A 159 -31.45 -5.83 -7.87
C THR A 159 -31.87 -5.46 -9.30
N ARG A 160 -31.00 -5.67 -10.31
CA ARG A 160 -31.41 -5.50 -11.73
C ARG A 160 -32.50 -6.51 -12.06
N ARG A 161 -33.64 -6.03 -12.56
CA ARG A 161 -34.85 -6.85 -12.72
C ARG A 161 -34.80 -7.70 -13.99
N LEU A 162 -35.14 -8.98 -13.86
CA LEU A 162 -35.28 -9.93 -14.97
C LEU A 162 -36.70 -9.86 -15.58
N PRO A 163 -36.89 -10.32 -16.84
CA PRO A 163 -38.20 -10.29 -17.51
C PRO A 163 -39.31 -11.05 -16.76
N ASP A 164 -38.96 -12.07 -15.99
CA ASP A 164 -39.90 -12.87 -15.19
C ASP A 164 -40.29 -12.22 -13.84
N GLY A 165 -39.73 -11.04 -13.54
CA GLY A 165 -39.98 -10.29 -12.32
C GLY A 165 -39.05 -10.62 -11.16
N THR A 166 -38.10 -11.55 -11.33
CA THR A 166 -37.01 -11.82 -10.37
C THR A 166 -35.85 -10.84 -10.59
N TYR A 167 -34.67 -11.12 -10.00
CA TYR A 167 -33.51 -10.24 -10.04
C TYR A 167 -32.23 -10.99 -10.43
N GLU A 168 -31.33 -10.29 -11.10
CA GLU A 168 -29.97 -10.71 -11.47
C GLU A 168 -29.13 -11.06 -10.22
N LEU A 169 -29.20 -10.20 -9.20
CA LEU A 169 -28.77 -10.45 -7.83
C LEU A 169 -29.96 -10.27 -6.88
N ASN A 170 -30.15 -11.19 -5.94
CA ASN A 170 -31.15 -11.02 -4.89
C ASN A 170 -30.74 -9.90 -3.90
N GLN A 171 -31.62 -9.56 -2.94
CA GLN A 171 -31.36 -8.48 -1.97
C GLN A 171 -30.09 -8.74 -1.12
N GLU A 172 -29.84 -9.98 -0.72
CA GLU A 172 -28.69 -10.34 0.11
C GLU A 172 -27.39 -10.28 -0.71
N GLU A 173 -27.38 -10.82 -1.93
CA GLU A 173 -26.24 -10.76 -2.86
C GLU A 173 -25.90 -9.31 -3.24
N SER A 174 -26.92 -8.49 -3.52
CA SER A 174 -26.74 -7.05 -3.79
C SER A 174 -26.17 -6.30 -2.57
N THR A 175 -26.57 -6.71 -1.36
CA THR A 175 -26.04 -6.15 -0.11
C THR A 175 -24.59 -6.59 0.10
N THR A 176 -24.27 -7.85 -0.19
CA THR A 176 -22.91 -8.37 -0.17
C THR A 176 -21.99 -7.61 -1.13
N GLN A 177 -22.42 -7.34 -2.35
CA GLN A 177 -21.64 -6.53 -3.31
C GLN A 177 -21.33 -5.14 -2.72
N LEU A 178 -22.35 -4.41 -2.23
CA LEU A 178 -22.15 -3.09 -1.62
C LEU A 178 -21.18 -3.14 -0.43
N VAL A 179 -21.35 -4.11 0.47
CA VAL A 179 -20.52 -4.28 1.67
C VAL A 179 -19.07 -4.55 1.28
N MET A 180 -18.83 -5.45 0.33
CA MET A 180 -17.47 -5.78 -0.11
C MET A 180 -16.81 -4.61 -0.84
N TRP A 181 -17.52 -3.87 -1.68
CA TRP A 181 -16.96 -2.68 -2.33
C TRP A 181 -16.59 -1.61 -1.31
N ALA A 182 -17.45 -1.37 -0.30
CA ALA A 182 -17.15 -0.42 0.77
C ALA A 182 -15.96 -0.85 1.64
N GLU A 183 -15.87 -2.15 1.97
CA GLU A 183 -14.72 -2.72 2.69
C GLU A 183 -13.44 -2.60 1.85
N MET A 184 -13.53 -2.72 0.52
CA MET A 184 -12.39 -2.54 -0.39
C MET A 184 -12.10 -1.08 -0.75
N ALA A 185 -12.91 -0.10 -0.28
CA ALA A 185 -12.81 1.31 -0.67
C ALA A 185 -12.95 1.57 -2.20
N SER A 186 -13.70 0.71 -2.88
CA SER A 186 -13.89 0.77 -4.32
C SER A 186 -14.91 1.84 -4.72
N PRO A 187 -14.84 2.41 -5.94
CA PRO A 187 -15.87 3.32 -6.44
C PRO A 187 -17.28 2.73 -6.34
N LEU A 188 -18.20 3.44 -5.65
CA LEU A 188 -19.60 3.02 -5.50
C LEU A 188 -20.46 3.60 -6.63
N ILE A 189 -20.32 3.05 -7.84
CA ILE A 189 -21.09 3.47 -9.02
C ILE A 189 -22.27 2.52 -9.23
N ILE A 190 -23.50 3.06 -9.30
CA ILE A 190 -24.72 2.26 -9.50
C ILE A 190 -24.96 2.02 -11.00
N GLY A 191 -24.85 0.76 -11.44
CA GLY A 191 -25.19 0.31 -12.80
C GLY A 191 -26.66 -0.06 -13.00
N SER A 192 -27.46 -0.18 -11.92
CA SER A 192 -28.91 -0.41 -11.99
C SER A 192 -29.70 0.87 -12.29
N ASP A 193 -30.91 0.75 -12.83
CA ASP A 193 -31.84 1.89 -12.95
C ASP A 193 -32.32 2.34 -11.55
N PRO A 194 -31.90 3.52 -11.05
CA PRO A 194 -32.23 3.95 -9.70
C PRO A 194 -33.72 4.28 -9.52
N ARG A 195 -34.48 4.45 -10.61
CA ARG A 195 -35.92 4.77 -10.58
C ARG A 195 -36.77 3.54 -10.25
N THR A 196 -36.22 2.35 -10.45
CA THR A 196 -36.94 1.07 -10.29
C THR A 196 -36.44 0.24 -9.10
N LEU A 197 -35.44 0.74 -8.36
CA LEU A 197 -34.92 0.03 -7.19
C LEU A 197 -36.00 -0.11 -6.10
N PRO A 198 -36.16 -1.31 -5.51
CA PRO A 198 -37.10 -1.51 -4.42
C PRO A 198 -36.63 -0.75 -3.17
N GLN A 199 -37.58 -0.28 -2.34
CA GLN A 199 -37.28 0.51 -1.14
C GLN A 199 -36.25 -0.14 -0.20
N PRO A 200 -36.30 -1.45 0.09
CA PRO A 200 -35.27 -2.10 0.89
C PRO A 200 -33.85 -1.95 0.33
N MET A 201 -33.68 -1.98 -1.00
CA MET A 201 -32.38 -1.78 -1.63
C MET A 201 -31.93 -0.31 -1.56
N LEU A 202 -32.86 0.64 -1.72
CA LEU A 202 -32.57 2.06 -1.51
C LEU A 202 -32.13 2.35 -0.06
N ASP A 203 -32.74 1.70 0.93
CA ASP A 203 -32.36 1.85 2.33
C ASP A 203 -30.95 1.30 2.59
N THR A 204 -30.61 0.17 1.97
CA THR A 204 -29.26 -0.42 2.03
C THR A 204 -28.21 0.49 1.37
N LEU A 205 -28.47 0.98 0.15
CA LEU A 205 -27.55 1.89 -0.58
C LEU A 205 -27.34 3.22 0.16
N ARG A 206 -28.28 3.62 1.02
CA ARG A 206 -28.23 4.86 1.81
C ARG A 206 -27.73 4.63 3.24
N ASN A 207 -27.29 3.42 3.60
CA ASN A 207 -26.83 3.16 4.96
C ASN A 207 -25.56 3.97 5.25
N PRO A 208 -25.62 4.97 6.15
CA PRO A 208 -24.49 5.87 6.38
C PRO A 208 -23.28 5.18 7.01
N GLU A 209 -23.46 4.03 7.67
CA GLU A 209 -22.35 3.32 8.32
C GLU A 209 -21.56 2.45 7.35
N ILE A 210 -22.21 1.92 6.31
CA ILE A 210 -21.51 1.23 5.20
C ILE A 210 -20.73 2.27 4.39
N LEU A 211 -21.38 3.38 4.02
CA LEU A 211 -20.76 4.47 3.27
C LEU A 211 -19.61 5.14 4.06
N ALA A 212 -19.69 5.19 5.39
CA ALA A 212 -18.59 5.73 6.20
C ALA A 212 -17.34 4.84 6.21
N VAL A 213 -17.49 3.52 6.02
CA VAL A 213 -16.33 2.62 5.86
C VAL A 213 -15.69 2.81 4.49
N ASP A 214 -16.51 2.93 3.44
CA ASP A 214 -16.04 3.26 2.09
C ASP A 214 -15.27 4.59 2.08
N GLN A 215 -15.89 5.65 2.61
CA GLN A 215 -15.38 7.02 2.63
C GLN A 215 -14.41 7.31 3.78
N ASP A 216 -13.83 6.28 4.42
CA ASP A 216 -12.86 6.50 5.50
C ASP A 216 -11.63 7.28 4.96
N PRO A 217 -11.24 8.40 5.59
CA PRO A 217 -10.17 9.26 5.08
C PRO A 217 -8.79 8.62 4.96
N LEU A 218 -8.55 7.44 5.55
CA LEU A 218 -7.29 6.73 5.32
C LEU A 218 -7.17 6.20 3.89
N GLY A 219 -8.29 5.93 3.20
CA GLY A 219 -8.29 5.39 1.84
C GLY A 219 -7.63 4.01 1.71
N ILE A 220 -7.54 3.26 2.81
CA ILE A 220 -6.91 1.93 2.84
C ILE A 220 -7.90 0.86 2.40
N GLN A 221 -7.45 -0.10 1.58
CA GLN A 221 -8.27 -1.26 1.20
C GLN A 221 -8.43 -2.23 2.38
N GLY A 222 -9.62 -2.77 2.59
CA GLY A 222 -9.79 -3.94 3.44
C GLY A 222 -9.13 -5.17 2.82
N VAL A 223 -8.38 -5.91 3.63
CA VAL A 223 -7.66 -7.11 3.16
C VAL A 223 -8.19 -8.36 3.83
N ARG A 224 -8.01 -9.50 3.16
CA ARG A 224 -8.41 -10.80 3.69
C ARG A 224 -7.46 -11.22 4.81
N VAL A 225 -7.99 -11.41 6.01
CA VAL A 225 -7.23 -11.79 7.22
C VAL A 225 -7.43 -13.25 7.64
N ALA A 226 -8.45 -13.93 7.11
CA ALA A 226 -8.67 -15.36 7.31
C ALA A 226 -9.56 -15.96 6.21
N THR A 227 -9.40 -17.26 5.97
CA THR A 227 -10.26 -18.08 5.11
C THR A 227 -10.60 -19.39 5.82
N ASP A 228 -11.85 -19.82 5.72
CA ASP A 228 -12.33 -21.12 6.18
C ASP A 228 -13.07 -21.84 5.03
N ALA A 229 -13.62 -23.03 5.28
CA ALA A 229 -14.32 -23.82 4.26
C ALA A 229 -15.60 -23.17 3.72
N THR A 230 -16.11 -22.13 4.39
CA THR A 230 -17.37 -21.43 4.07
C THR A 230 -17.13 -20.08 3.39
N GLY A 231 -15.99 -19.43 3.65
CA GLY A 231 -15.61 -18.18 3.00
C GLY A 231 -14.55 -17.41 3.76
N ASP A 232 -14.58 -16.08 3.65
CA ASP A 232 -13.46 -15.23 4.08
C ASP A 232 -13.83 -14.23 5.17
N THR A 233 -12.81 -13.78 5.89
CA THR A 233 -12.87 -12.64 6.80
C THR A 233 -11.96 -11.53 6.27
N TYR A 234 -12.52 -10.34 6.08
CA TYR A 234 -11.78 -9.14 5.71
C TYR A 234 -11.67 -8.18 6.89
N SER A 235 -10.60 -7.39 6.92
CA SER A 235 -10.47 -6.27 7.85
C SER A 235 -9.85 -5.05 7.19
N LYS A 236 -10.46 -3.90 7.46
CA LYS A 236 -9.98 -2.57 7.06
C LYS A 236 -9.62 -1.74 8.30
N VAL A 237 -8.42 -1.17 8.28
CA VAL A 237 -8.02 -0.15 9.26
C VAL A 237 -8.79 1.13 9.00
N LEU A 238 -9.44 1.66 10.02
CA LEU A 238 -10.20 2.91 9.94
C LEU A 238 -9.45 4.04 10.64
N GLN A 239 -9.80 5.29 10.29
CA GLN A 239 -9.24 6.46 10.93
C GLN A 239 -9.50 6.45 12.45
N GLY A 240 -8.41 6.53 13.22
CA GLY A 240 -8.41 6.58 14.68
C GLY A 240 -7.88 5.30 15.33
N ALA A 241 -7.39 5.43 16.56
CA ALA A 241 -6.78 4.32 17.29
C ALA A 241 -7.81 3.21 17.59
N GLY A 242 -7.41 1.96 17.36
CA GLY A 242 -8.16 0.77 17.72
C GLY A 242 -9.47 0.56 16.94
N ARG A 243 -9.62 1.19 15.77
CA ARG A 243 -10.84 1.10 14.95
C ARG A 243 -10.60 0.22 13.72
N ARG A 244 -11.55 -0.69 13.47
CA ARG A 244 -11.54 -1.60 12.32
C ARG A 244 -12.95 -1.74 11.76
N ALA A 245 -13.08 -1.82 10.44
CA ALA A 245 -14.18 -2.52 9.82
C ALA A 245 -13.77 -3.98 9.60
N VAL A 246 -14.72 -4.89 9.74
CA VAL A 246 -14.54 -6.32 9.52
C VAL A 246 -15.74 -6.87 8.77
N VAL A 247 -15.49 -7.62 7.70
CA VAL A 247 -16.54 -8.34 6.98
C VAL A 247 -16.36 -9.85 7.13
N LEU A 248 -17.42 -10.53 7.56
CA LEU A 248 -17.53 -12.00 7.53
C LEU A 248 -18.36 -12.40 6.31
N LEU A 249 -17.71 -12.84 5.23
CA LEU A 249 -18.33 -13.15 3.94
C LEU A 249 -18.66 -14.64 3.84
N ASN A 250 -19.93 -15.01 3.80
CA ASN A 250 -20.39 -16.37 3.51
C ASN A 250 -20.50 -16.61 2.00
N ARG A 251 -19.65 -17.48 1.45
CA ARG A 251 -19.66 -17.85 0.02
C ARG A 251 -20.53 -19.07 -0.29
N SER A 252 -21.08 -19.74 0.73
CA SER A 252 -21.86 -20.97 0.55
C SER A 252 -23.34 -20.68 0.29
N ASP A 253 -24.03 -21.69 -0.28
CA ASP A 253 -25.47 -21.66 -0.58
C ASP A 253 -26.37 -21.83 0.66
N GLN A 254 -25.80 -21.88 1.88
CA GLN A 254 -26.56 -22.06 3.12
C GLN A 254 -26.15 -21.04 4.18
N PRO A 255 -27.06 -20.64 5.09
CA PRO A 255 -26.68 -19.88 6.26
C PRO A 255 -25.61 -20.61 7.08
N ALA A 256 -24.60 -19.88 7.54
CA ALA A 256 -23.48 -20.48 8.28
C ALA A 256 -23.02 -19.58 9.43
N GLU A 257 -22.57 -20.17 10.53
CA GLU A 257 -21.88 -19.43 11.58
C GLU A 257 -20.50 -19.01 11.10
N ARG A 258 -20.20 -17.72 11.22
CA ARG A 258 -18.89 -17.16 10.89
C ARG A 258 -18.33 -16.43 12.10
N THR A 259 -17.01 -16.52 12.26
CA THR A 259 -16.30 -16.03 13.45
C THR A 259 -15.11 -15.18 13.06
N VAL A 260 -14.95 -14.04 13.72
CA VAL A 260 -13.70 -13.27 13.73
C VAL A 260 -13.06 -13.36 15.10
N THR A 261 -11.76 -13.61 15.15
CA THR A 261 -10.97 -13.34 16.35
C THR A 261 -10.50 -11.89 16.34
N PHE A 262 -10.54 -11.19 17.47
CA PHE A 262 -10.09 -9.80 17.54
C PHE A 262 -8.60 -9.66 17.23
N ALA A 263 -7.81 -10.70 17.50
CA ALA A 263 -6.40 -10.76 17.10
C ALA A 263 -6.22 -10.74 15.57
N GLN A 264 -7.06 -11.46 14.80
CA GLN A 264 -7.06 -11.39 13.33
C GLN A 264 -7.38 -9.98 12.82
N ALA A 265 -8.26 -9.24 13.51
CA ALA A 265 -8.56 -7.85 13.20
C ALA A 265 -7.49 -6.86 13.72
N GLY A 266 -6.41 -7.34 14.34
CA GLY A 266 -5.38 -6.47 14.91
C GLY A 266 -5.83 -5.71 16.16
N LEU A 267 -6.73 -6.30 16.97
CA LEU A 267 -7.24 -5.72 18.21
C LEU A 267 -7.02 -6.64 19.42
N THR A 268 -6.88 -6.04 20.59
CA THR A 268 -6.74 -6.71 21.89
C THR A 268 -7.52 -5.99 22.99
N GLY A 269 -7.59 -6.61 24.17
CA GLY A 269 -8.34 -6.12 25.32
C GLY A 269 -9.85 -6.20 25.12
N PRO A 270 -10.64 -5.38 25.85
CA PRO A 270 -12.06 -5.20 25.60
C PRO A 270 -12.33 -4.68 24.19
N VAL A 271 -13.13 -5.41 23.40
CA VAL A 271 -13.53 -4.99 22.04
C VAL A 271 -15.03 -4.80 21.97
N ALA A 272 -15.45 -3.58 21.64
CA ALA A 272 -16.84 -3.26 21.34
C ALA A 272 -17.16 -3.63 19.89
N VAL A 273 -18.29 -4.32 19.69
CA VAL A 273 -18.76 -4.78 18.37
C VAL A 273 -20.04 -4.02 18.00
N ARG A 274 -20.07 -3.45 16.80
CA ARG A 274 -21.25 -2.84 16.20
C ARG A 274 -21.54 -3.50 14.86
N ASP A 275 -22.79 -3.91 14.64
CA ASP A 275 -23.26 -4.37 13.35
C ASP A 275 -23.65 -3.13 12.51
N LEU A 276 -22.91 -2.88 11.43
CA LEU A 276 -23.04 -1.68 10.59
C LEU A 276 -24.23 -1.80 9.63
N ARG A 277 -24.59 -3.04 9.23
CA ARG A 277 -25.80 -3.30 8.43
C ARG A 277 -27.05 -3.01 9.25
N ALA A 278 -27.12 -3.55 10.47
CA ALA A 278 -28.25 -3.36 11.38
C ALA A 278 -28.23 -2.02 12.14
N ARG A 279 -27.09 -1.31 12.11
CA ARG A 279 -26.82 -0.08 12.89
C ARG A 279 -27.04 -0.29 14.39
N ALA A 280 -26.63 -1.46 14.90
CA ALA A 280 -26.92 -1.92 16.26
C ALA A 280 -25.63 -2.33 17.00
N GLY A 281 -25.54 -1.96 18.28
CA GLY A 281 -24.48 -2.45 19.15
C GLY A 281 -24.68 -3.93 19.47
N ARG A 282 -23.60 -4.71 19.45
CA ARG A 282 -23.58 -6.15 19.78
C ARG A 282 -22.84 -6.45 21.09
N GLY A 283 -22.49 -5.42 21.86
CA GLY A 283 -21.87 -5.53 23.18
C GLY A 283 -20.35 -5.33 23.16
N THR A 284 -19.72 -5.49 24.32
CA THR A 284 -18.26 -5.43 24.51
C THR A 284 -17.78 -6.77 25.03
N TYR A 285 -16.74 -7.32 24.40
CA TYR A 285 -16.22 -8.65 24.65
C TYR A 285 -14.84 -8.56 25.31
N THR A 286 -14.65 -9.22 26.45
CA THR A 286 -13.45 -9.10 27.29
C THR A 286 -12.70 -10.41 27.54
N GLY A 287 -13.23 -11.56 27.09
CA GLY A 287 -12.74 -12.89 27.48
C GLY A 287 -12.40 -13.84 26.33
N THR A 288 -13.34 -14.09 25.42
CA THR A 288 -13.16 -15.08 24.33
C THR A 288 -12.21 -14.62 23.24
N GLY A 289 -12.02 -13.30 23.10
CA GLY A 289 -11.25 -12.74 22.00
C GLY A 289 -11.90 -12.93 20.63
N THR A 290 -13.20 -13.26 20.58
CA THR A 290 -13.92 -13.58 19.33
C THR A 290 -15.34 -13.02 19.30
N TYR A 291 -15.88 -12.86 18.10
CA TYR A 291 -17.29 -12.62 17.81
C TYR A 291 -17.79 -13.60 16.74
N THR A 292 -18.92 -14.25 16.99
CA THR A 292 -19.55 -15.23 16.08
C THR A 292 -20.98 -14.81 15.77
N VAL A 293 -21.38 -14.94 14.50
CA VAL A 293 -22.74 -14.63 14.04
C VAL A 293 -23.12 -15.54 12.87
N THR A 294 -24.40 -15.90 12.77
CA THR A 294 -24.94 -16.59 11.58
C THR A 294 -25.07 -15.59 10.44
N VAL A 295 -24.40 -15.88 9.32
CA VAL A 295 -24.45 -15.10 8.08
C VAL A 295 -25.31 -15.86 7.06
N PRO A 296 -26.30 -15.22 6.40
CA PRO A 296 -27.10 -15.86 5.35
C PRO A 296 -26.25 -16.45 4.22
N ALA A 297 -26.84 -17.35 3.43
CA ALA A 297 -26.24 -17.80 2.17
C ALA A 297 -25.89 -16.58 1.29
N HIS A 298 -24.69 -16.58 0.71
CA HIS A 298 -24.17 -15.48 -0.12
C HIS A 298 -24.11 -14.12 0.60
N GLY A 299 -24.21 -14.12 1.93
CA GLY A 299 -24.37 -12.94 2.75
C GLY A 299 -23.07 -12.45 3.38
N THR A 300 -23.17 -11.31 4.07
CA THR A 300 -22.08 -10.70 4.85
C THR A 300 -22.53 -10.29 6.25
N ALA A 301 -21.69 -10.42 7.27
CA ALA A 301 -21.81 -9.55 8.44
C ALA A 301 -20.78 -8.42 8.30
N MET A 302 -21.20 -7.16 8.41
CA MET A 302 -20.31 -6.00 8.39
C MET A 302 -20.25 -5.38 9.78
N LEU A 303 -19.07 -5.39 10.38
CA LEU A 303 -18.85 -5.07 11.79
C LEU A 303 -17.91 -3.87 11.92
N GLY A 304 -18.28 -2.92 12.78
CA GLY A 304 -17.36 -1.92 13.31
C GLY A 304 -16.83 -2.40 14.65
N LEU A 305 -15.52 -2.57 14.75
CA LEU A 305 -14.83 -2.96 15.97
C LEU A 305 -14.10 -1.77 16.57
N THR A 306 -14.15 -1.65 17.90
CA THR A 306 -13.37 -0.66 18.65
C THR A 306 -12.71 -1.32 19.84
N GLY A 307 -11.38 -1.28 19.90
CA GLY A 307 -10.57 -1.91 20.94
C GLY A 307 -9.23 -1.21 21.11
N THR A 308 -8.21 -1.96 21.51
CA THR A 308 -6.82 -1.48 21.52
C THR A 308 -6.07 -2.08 20.33
N ASP A 309 -5.34 -1.27 19.56
CA ASP A 309 -4.49 -1.78 18.47
C ASP A 309 -3.49 -2.80 19.02
N THR A 310 -3.55 -4.01 18.48
CA THR A 310 -2.53 -5.04 18.66
C THR A 310 -1.36 -4.70 17.76
N ALA A 311 -0.24 -4.35 18.38
CA ALA A 311 1.01 -4.13 17.68
C ALA A 311 2.15 -4.74 18.50
N PRO A 312 3.06 -5.51 17.87
CA PRO A 312 4.19 -6.13 18.57
C PRO A 312 5.08 -5.13 19.29
N GLY A 313 5.65 -5.58 20.41
CA GLY A 313 6.73 -4.86 21.07
C GLY A 313 6.32 -3.71 22.00
N THR A 314 7.35 -3.06 22.54
CA THR A 314 7.26 -2.07 23.61
C THR A 314 7.17 -0.65 23.05
N LYS A 315 6.20 0.15 23.53
CA LYS A 315 6.04 1.54 23.11
C LYS A 315 7.21 2.40 23.59
N LEU A 316 7.77 3.25 22.71
CA LEU A 316 8.91 4.12 23.01
C LEU A 316 8.56 5.33 23.90
N GLY A 317 7.28 5.71 23.98
CA GLY A 317 6.83 6.96 24.62
C GLY A 317 7.10 8.23 23.79
N GLY A 318 6.48 9.35 24.17
CA GLY A 318 6.58 10.63 23.45
C GLY A 318 5.60 10.78 22.25
N PRO A 319 5.73 11.85 21.46
CA PRO A 319 4.87 12.10 20.30
C PRO A 319 5.05 11.04 19.19
N GLY A 320 4.02 10.86 18.36
CA GLY A 320 4.07 9.98 17.20
C GLY A 320 5.02 10.49 16.11
N SER A 321 5.55 9.57 15.32
CA SER A 321 6.43 9.86 14.17
C SER A 321 5.61 10.11 12.91
N THR A 322 5.98 11.11 12.12
CA THR A 322 5.41 11.37 10.78
C THR A 322 6.19 10.68 9.65
N ALA A 323 7.33 10.06 9.97
CA ALA A 323 8.12 9.23 9.05
C ALA A 323 8.34 7.83 9.64
N ASP A 324 8.79 6.92 8.80
CA ASP A 324 9.32 5.65 9.29
C ASP A 324 10.53 5.91 10.22
N PRO A 325 10.72 5.10 11.26
CA PRO A 325 11.79 5.30 12.24
C PRO A 325 13.12 4.64 11.81
N ALA A 326 14.22 5.01 12.46
CA ALA A 326 15.48 4.26 12.42
C ALA A 326 15.89 3.80 13.82
N LEU A 327 16.68 2.73 13.91
CA LEU A 327 17.16 2.16 15.17
C LEU A 327 18.63 1.80 15.07
N VAL A 328 19.37 2.13 16.12
CA VAL A 328 20.74 1.66 16.31
C VAL A 328 20.91 1.02 17.67
N ARG A 329 21.88 0.11 17.76
CA ARG A 329 22.31 -0.53 19.00
C ARG A 329 23.79 -0.22 19.26
N ASP A 330 24.10 0.19 20.49
CA ASP A 330 25.44 0.32 21.03
C ASP A 330 25.53 -0.42 22.36
N GLY A 331 26.20 -1.57 22.37
CA GLY A 331 26.20 -2.48 23.53
C GLY A 331 24.78 -2.97 23.85
N ASP A 332 24.25 -2.59 25.01
CA ASP A 332 22.89 -2.87 25.49
C ASP A 332 21.92 -1.69 25.30
N ARG A 333 22.41 -0.55 24.80
CA ARG A 333 21.64 0.67 24.60
C ARG A 333 21.11 0.72 23.17
N LEU A 334 19.82 1.02 23.05
CA LEU A 334 19.18 1.34 21.79
C LEU A 334 19.03 2.85 21.65
N THR A 335 19.14 3.36 20.43
CA THR A 335 18.72 4.74 20.09
C THR A 335 17.82 4.68 18.86
N ALA A 336 16.58 5.14 19.02
CA ALA A 336 15.62 5.28 17.94
C ALA A 336 15.55 6.73 17.46
N PHE A 337 15.42 6.91 16.15
CA PHE A 337 15.31 8.21 15.50
C PHE A 337 13.95 8.31 14.80
N THR A 338 13.21 9.38 15.08
CA THR A 338 11.87 9.62 14.54
C THR A 338 11.76 11.03 13.97
N ARG A 339 10.78 11.26 13.08
CA ARG A 339 10.43 12.60 12.61
C ARG A 339 9.21 13.12 13.35
N ASP A 340 9.33 14.25 14.03
CA ASP A 340 8.19 14.87 14.68
C ASP A 340 7.25 15.55 13.66
N ALA A 341 6.10 16.02 14.12
CA ALA A 341 5.10 16.69 13.28
C ALA A 341 5.60 18.00 12.65
N ASP A 342 6.56 18.67 13.27
CA ASP A 342 7.18 19.89 12.75
C ASP A 342 8.32 19.63 11.74
N GLY A 343 8.63 18.35 11.49
CA GLY A 343 9.69 17.91 10.59
C GLY A 343 11.08 17.78 11.23
N SER A 344 11.22 17.98 12.55
CA SER A 344 12.49 17.83 13.27
C SER A 344 12.86 16.36 13.53
N LEU A 345 14.15 16.07 13.66
CA LEU A 345 14.67 14.74 14.01
C LEU A 345 14.76 14.61 15.52
N ARG A 346 14.12 13.58 16.09
CA ARG A 346 14.17 13.28 17.52
C ARG A 346 14.86 11.96 17.80
N ALA A 347 15.83 11.97 18.73
CA ALA A 347 16.50 10.78 19.22
C ALA A 347 15.96 10.35 20.59
N ARG A 348 15.57 9.09 20.74
CA ARG A 348 15.17 8.50 22.04
C ARG A 348 16.07 7.31 22.34
N THR A 349 16.49 7.20 23.58
CA THR A 349 17.37 6.11 24.01
C THR A 349 16.59 5.12 24.85
N GLY A 350 16.84 3.84 24.67
CA GLY A 350 16.25 2.78 25.48
C GLY A 350 17.28 1.77 25.96
N ARG A 351 16.95 1.09 27.06
CA ARG A 351 17.70 -0.03 27.64
C ARG A 351 16.71 -0.98 28.28
N ASP A 352 16.87 -2.29 28.02
CA ASP A 352 16.04 -3.35 28.63
C ASP A 352 14.53 -3.09 28.53
N GLY A 353 14.07 -2.63 27.36
CA GLY A 353 12.66 -2.32 27.09
C GLY A 353 12.16 -1.00 27.70
N GLN A 354 12.98 -0.28 28.47
CA GLN A 354 12.64 1.04 29.01
C GLN A 354 13.19 2.15 28.12
N TRP A 355 12.34 3.11 27.77
CA TRP A 355 12.68 4.20 26.83
C TRP A 355 12.59 5.58 27.49
N SER A 356 13.46 6.49 27.06
CA SER A 356 13.42 7.90 27.45
C SER A 356 12.16 8.58 26.91
N GLY A 357 11.38 9.25 27.77
CA GLY A 357 10.10 9.86 27.38
C GLY A 357 10.22 11.00 26.35
N ALA A 358 10.87 12.11 26.71
CA ALA A 358 10.89 13.31 25.86
C ALA A 358 11.82 13.17 24.64
N GLY A 359 12.90 12.39 24.73
CA GLY A 359 13.95 12.35 23.71
C GLY A 359 14.73 13.66 23.58
N THR A 360 15.76 13.66 22.73
CA THR A 360 16.56 14.83 22.36
C THR A 360 16.14 15.29 20.96
N ASP A 361 15.70 16.55 20.85
CA ASP A 361 15.46 17.18 19.55
C ASP A 361 16.80 17.57 18.92
N LEU A 362 17.02 17.09 17.70
CA LEU A 362 18.20 17.35 16.88
C LEU A 362 17.88 18.36 15.76
N GLY A 363 16.62 18.73 15.53
CA GLY A 363 16.23 19.51 14.37
C GLY A 363 16.57 18.81 13.06
N GLY A 364 16.56 19.55 11.97
CA GLY A 364 16.95 19.10 10.63
C GLY A 364 17.87 20.10 9.94
N PRO A 365 18.57 19.67 8.88
CA PRO A 365 19.62 20.47 8.24
C PRO A 365 19.10 21.73 7.53
N THR A 366 17.83 21.72 7.10
CA THR A 366 17.24 22.81 6.29
C THR A 366 16.08 23.44 7.05
N GLY A 367 16.30 24.63 7.60
CA GLY A 367 15.30 25.32 8.41
C GLY A 367 14.82 24.55 9.64
N GLY A 368 15.65 23.65 10.19
CA GLY A 368 15.26 22.79 11.31
C GLY A 368 14.46 21.55 10.91
N ARG A 369 14.34 21.23 9.61
CA ARG A 369 13.50 20.14 9.09
C ARG A 369 14.25 19.16 8.17
N PHE A 370 13.69 17.97 8.00
CA PHE A 370 14.13 16.94 7.06
C PHE A 370 12.95 16.16 6.46
N LEU A 371 13.20 15.39 5.39
CA LEU A 371 12.22 14.59 4.68
C LEU A 371 12.53 13.08 4.78
N GLY A 372 11.49 12.27 4.62
CA GLY A 372 11.57 10.80 4.62
C GLY A 372 12.02 10.17 5.94
N GLN A 373 12.42 8.89 5.86
CA GLN A 373 12.96 8.08 6.95
C GLN A 373 14.43 8.45 7.23
N PRO A 374 14.87 8.67 8.48
CA PRO A 374 16.30 8.79 8.76
C PRO A 374 17.03 7.45 8.55
N ALA A 375 18.34 7.49 8.34
CA ALA A 375 19.19 6.31 8.43
C ALA A 375 20.24 6.53 9.51
N ALA A 376 20.40 5.60 10.43
CA ALA A 376 21.28 5.76 11.57
C ALA A 376 22.12 4.50 11.76
N TYR A 377 23.39 4.69 12.12
CA TYR A 377 24.35 3.60 12.33
C TYR A 377 25.21 3.90 13.55
N ALA A 378 25.48 2.86 14.34
CA ALA A 378 26.36 2.95 15.51
C ALA A 378 27.69 2.26 15.23
N SER A 379 28.76 2.76 15.85
CA SER A 379 30.08 2.13 15.86
C SER A 379 30.70 2.19 17.25
N ALA A 380 31.80 1.45 17.43
CA ALA A 380 32.53 1.37 18.69
C ALA A 380 32.84 2.75 19.31
N GLY A 381 32.86 2.82 20.65
CA GLY A 381 33.10 4.05 21.39
C GLY A 381 31.89 4.97 21.51
N GLY A 382 30.67 4.46 21.24
CA GLY A 382 29.42 5.20 21.35
C GLY A 382 29.20 6.24 20.26
N ARG A 383 29.85 6.08 19.09
CA ARG A 383 29.64 6.94 17.93
C ARG A 383 28.35 6.53 17.21
N ILE A 384 27.53 7.52 16.88
CA ILE A 384 26.34 7.33 16.04
C ILE A 384 26.43 8.32 14.86
N ASP A 385 26.20 7.84 13.65
CA ASP A 385 26.10 8.65 12.45
C ASP A 385 24.67 8.57 11.91
N VAL A 386 24.06 9.74 11.68
CA VAL A 386 22.69 9.86 11.17
C VAL A 386 22.70 10.59 9.84
N PHE A 387 22.08 9.96 8.85
CA PHE A 387 21.88 10.47 7.52
C PHE A 387 20.41 10.83 7.31
N VAL A 388 20.15 11.96 6.67
CA VAL A 388 18.80 12.42 6.32
C VAL A 388 18.79 13.09 4.95
N ARG A 389 17.60 13.19 4.35
CA ARG A 389 17.34 14.07 3.20
C ARG A 389 16.85 15.42 3.70
N GLY A 390 17.49 16.51 3.29
CA GLY A 390 17.01 17.86 3.54
C GLY A 390 15.77 18.20 2.70
N THR A 391 15.07 19.27 3.06
CA THR A 391 13.95 19.82 2.27
C THR A 391 14.38 20.45 0.94
N ASP A 392 15.69 20.59 0.75
CA ASP A 392 16.39 20.98 -0.49
C ASP A 392 16.81 19.77 -1.34
N ASN A 393 16.40 18.56 -0.96
CA ASN A 393 16.76 17.28 -1.60
C ASN A 393 18.25 16.89 -1.52
N HIS A 394 19.06 17.57 -0.71
CA HIS A 394 20.44 17.15 -0.45
C HIS A 394 20.49 16.06 0.62
N ALA A 395 21.53 15.22 0.59
CA ALA A 395 21.84 14.35 1.71
C ALA A 395 22.64 15.11 2.78
N TYR A 396 22.40 14.79 4.05
CA TYR A 396 23.12 15.36 5.17
C TYR A 396 23.56 14.30 6.16
N LEU A 397 24.73 14.49 6.77
CA LEU A 397 25.25 13.67 7.87
C LEU A 397 25.31 14.49 9.16
N ARG A 398 24.98 13.86 10.29
CA ARG A 398 25.29 14.36 11.62
C ARG A 398 25.82 13.23 12.51
N GLY A 399 26.98 13.48 13.11
CA GLY A 399 27.64 12.54 14.02
C GLY A 399 27.45 12.90 15.50
N TYR A 400 27.28 11.88 16.34
CA TYR A 400 27.39 11.94 17.79
C TYR A 400 28.73 11.36 18.22
N ALA A 401 29.59 12.15 18.87
CA ALA A 401 30.88 11.69 19.38
C ALA A 401 31.27 12.45 20.63
N ALA A 402 32.05 11.80 21.51
CA ALA A 402 32.54 12.41 22.75
C ALA A 402 31.43 13.11 23.57
N GLY A 403 30.27 12.45 23.69
CA GLY A 403 29.14 12.92 24.49
C GLY A 403 28.27 14.02 23.85
N ARG A 404 28.50 14.41 22.59
CA ARG A 404 27.74 15.49 21.94
C ARG A 404 27.46 15.24 20.46
N TRP A 405 26.37 15.85 19.98
CA TRP A 405 26.06 15.93 18.55
C TRP A 405 26.85 17.07 17.89
N GLY A 406 27.44 16.80 16.73
CA GLY A 406 28.06 17.81 15.86
C GLY A 406 27.04 18.64 15.09
N GLY A 407 27.52 19.46 14.14
CA GLY A 407 26.68 20.13 13.15
C GLY A 407 26.29 19.21 11.99
N TRP A 408 25.31 19.62 11.20
CA TRP A 408 24.97 18.96 9.93
C TRP A 408 26.06 19.23 8.90
N GLN A 409 26.51 18.16 8.23
CA GLN A 409 27.40 18.22 7.08
C GLN A 409 26.58 17.98 5.82
N ASP A 410 26.58 18.94 4.89
CA ASP A 410 25.99 18.77 3.56
C ASP A 410 26.86 17.81 2.74
N LEU A 411 26.20 16.81 2.15
CA LEU A 411 26.79 15.79 1.30
C LEU A 411 26.38 15.95 -0.17
N GLY A 412 25.58 16.96 -0.49
CA GLY A 412 25.01 17.25 -1.80
C GLY A 412 24.08 16.16 -2.32
N GLY A 413 23.88 16.15 -3.63
CA GLY A 413 23.01 15.21 -4.35
C GLY A 413 21.64 15.80 -4.69
N SER A 414 20.90 15.11 -5.56
CA SER A 414 19.52 15.44 -5.92
C SER A 414 18.65 14.22 -5.63
N LEU A 415 18.22 14.10 -4.38
CA LEU A 415 17.52 12.92 -3.89
C LEU A 415 16.01 13.00 -4.16
N ALA A 416 15.45 11.91 -4.69
CA ALA A 416 14.01 11.70 -4.78
C ALA A 416 13.42 11.10 -3.50
N ASP A 417 14.23 10.34 -2.74
CA ASP A 417 13.83 9.73 -1.46
C ASP A 417 14.97 9.74 -0.42
N ALA A 418 14.67 9.32 0.81
CA ALA A 418 15.61 9.28 1.92
C ALA A 418 16.82 8.35 1.64
N PRO A 419 18.01 8.69 2.18
CA PRO A 419 19.19 7.86 2.01
C PRO A 419 19.22 6.69 3.00
N THR A 420 20.03 5.67 2.67
CA THR A 420 20.46 4.55 3.53
C THR A 420 21.98 4.40 3.40
N ALA A 421 22.66 3.79 4.36
CA ALA A 421 24.09 3.48 4.23
C ALA A 421 24.41 2.01 4.45
N ALA A 422 25.29 1.46 3.62
CA ALA A 422 26.09 0.31 3.99
C ALA A 422 27.29 0.82 4.81
N TYR A 423 27.30 0.53 6.11
CA TYR A 423 28.13 1.23 7.09
C TYR A 423 29.10 0.27 7.80
N ASN A 424 30.40 0.58 7.72
CA ASN A 424 31.46 -0.17 8.41
C ASN A 424 32.13 0.66 9.52
N GLY A 425 32.00 1.99 9.47
CA GLY A 425 32.50 2.89 10.51
C GLY A 425 32.48 4.36 10.06
N PRO A 426 32.89 5.31 10.92
CA PRO A 426 32.66 6.75 10.69
C PRO A 426 33.34 7.33 9.43
N GLY A 427 34.38 6.67 8.93
CA GLY A 427 35.07 7.02 7.68
C GLY A 427 34.94 5.98 6.57
N ASP A 428 34.21 4.90 6.82
CA ASP A 428 34.00 3.81 5.85
C ASP A 428 32.51 3.46 5.80
N TRP A 429 31.84 4.08 4.84
CA TRP A 429 30.44 3.83 4.53
C TRP A 429 30.19 4.17 3.06
N THR A 430 29.19 3.50 2.50
CA THR A 430 28.61 3.82 1.20
C THR A 430 27.18 4.27 1.43
N LEU A 431 26.90 5.54 1.17
CA LEU A 431 25.56 6.10 1.22
C LEU A 431 24.87 5.83 -0.12
N LEU A 432 23.59 5.44 -0.09
CA LEU A 432 22.77 5.14 -1.25
C LEU A 432 21.44 5.88 -1.15
N ALA A 433 20.93 6.33 -2.27
CA ALA A 433 19.62 6.97 -2.37
C ALA A 433 19.06 6.89 -3.79
N THR A 434 17.74 6.93 -3.92
CA THR A 434 17.07 7.11 -5.21
C THR A 434 17.24 8.56 -5.65
N GLY A 435 17.80 8.76 -6.85
CA GLY A 435 17.94 10.06 -7.48
C GLY A 435 16.65 10.52 -8.14
N THR A 436 16.54 11.82 -8.41
CA THR A 436 15.42 12.40 -9.21
C THR A 436 15.38 11.91 -10.66
N ASP A 437 16.42 11.19 -11.10
CA ASP A 437 16.51 10.53 -12.40
C ASP A 437 15.93 9.09 -12.39
N GLY A 438 15.39 8.64 -11.25
CA GLY A 438 14.83 7.29 -11.09
C GLY A 438 15.88 6.19 -10.89
N THR A 439 17.16 6.52 -10.76
CA THR A 439 18.23 5.53 -10.52
C THR A 439 18.69 5.52 -9.07
N VAL A 440 19.31 4.42 -8.63
CA VAL A 440 20.04 4.44 -7.35
C VAL A 440 21.41 5.05 -7.60
N SER A 441 21.77 6.04 -6.79
CA SER A 441 23.11 6.60 -6.74
C SER A 441 23.79 6.26 -5.42
N SER A 442 25.11 6.13 -5.45
CA SER A 442 25.91 5.91 -4.25
C SER A 442 27.07 6.91 -4.13
N ARG A 443 27.53 7.13 -2.90
CA ARG A 443 28.76 7.88 -2.60
C ARG A 443 29.46 7.35 -1.37
N THR A 444 30.78 7.53 -1.32
CA THR A 444 31.58 7.23 -0.12
C THR A 444 31.77 8.48 0.73
N ALA A 445 32.39 8.33 1.92
CA ALA A 445 32.67 9.44 2.82
C ALA A 445 33.46 10.59 2.15
N SER A 446 34.43 10.26 1.31
CA SER A 446 35.29 11.21 0.59
C SER A 446 34.93 11.39 -0.89
N GLY A 447 34.03 10.56 -1.43
CA GLY A 447 33.66 10.54 -2.85
C GLY A 447 32.43 11.40 -3.19
N GLY A 448 32.27 11.65 -4.49
CA GLY A 448 31.05 12.21 -5.08
C GLY A 448 29.98 11.15 -5.34
N TRP A 449 28.80 11.60 -5.77
CA TRP A 449 27.70 10.74 -6.18
C TRP A 449 27.96 10.10 -7.55
N THR A 450 27.73 8.80 -7.64
CA THR A 450 27.80 8.03 -8.88
C THR A 450 26.60 7.10 -8.96
N SER A 451 25.91 7.10 -10.11
CA SER A 451 24.81 6.16 -10.33
C SER A 451 25.32 4.72 -10.32
N ILE A 452 24.59 3.85 -9.64
CA ILE A 452 24.76 2.40 -9.77
C ILE A 452 23.73 1.83 -10.76
N GLY A 453 22.76 2.64 -11.23
CA GLY A 453 21.66 2.25 -12.11
C GLY A 453 20.41 1.80 -11.36
N ALA A 454 19.47 1.21 -12.09
CA ALA A 454 18.22 0.65 -11.59
C ALA A 454 17.96 -0.72 -12.26
N PRO A 455 17.06 -1.57 -11.72
CA PRO A 455 16.55 -2.72 -12.43
C PRO A 455 16.01 -2.34 -13.82
N ALA A 456 16.07 -3.26 -14.78
CA ALA A 456 15.34 -3.08 -16.03
C ALA A 456 13.85 -3.33 -15.77
N GLY A 457 12.97 -2.46 -16.29
CA GLY A 457 11.53 -2.56 -16.09
C GLY A 457 10.95 -1.32 -15.41
N PRO A 458 9.98 -1.47 -14.50
CA PRO A 458 9.28 -0.35 -13.86
C PRO A 458 10.24 0.59 -13.12
N ALA A 459 9.86 1.87 -13.06
CA ALA A 459 10.60 2.87 -12.31
C ALA A 459 10.73 2.50 -10.82
N LEU A 460 11.76 2.99 -10.15
CA LEU A 460 11.90 2.81 -8.71
C LEU A 460 10.93 3.69 -7.94
N THR A 461 10.41 3.16 -6.84
CA THR A 461 9.60 3.92 -5.87
C THR A 461 10.18 3.76 -4.48
N GLY A 462 10.13 4.84 -3.69
CA GLY A 462 10.63 4.84 -2.32
C GLY A 462 12.16 4.86 -2.18
N ARG A 463 12.61 4.62 -0.95
CA ARG A 463 14.02 4.62 -0.55
C ARG A 463 14.66 3.24 -0.76
N PRO A 464 15.93 3.18 -1.18
CA PRO A 464 16.70 1.93 -1.14
C PRO A 464 17.03 1.53 0.30
N SER A 465 17.29 0.25 0.52
CA SER A 465 17.94 -0.23 1.73
C SER A 465 19.29 -0.84 1.41
N ALA A 466 20.25 -0.69 2.32
CA ALA A 466 21.58 -1.22 2.16
C ALA A 466 22.21 -1.66 3.47
N VAL A 467 23.05 -2.68 3.41
CA VAL A 467 23.84 -3.16 4.55
C VAL A 467 25.15 -3.79 4.08
N THR A 468 26.19 -3.74 4.92
CA THR A 468 27.41 -4.54 4.70
C THR A 468 27.32 -5.83 5.50
N ASP A 469 27.63 -6.97 4.88
CA ASP A 469 27.72 -8.24 5.57
C ASP A 469 29.10 -8.49 6.20
N ALA A 470 29.27 -9.62 6.89
CA ALA A 470 30.51 -9.99 7.56
C ALA A 470 31.69 -10.27 6.60
N ALA A 471 31.43 -10.48 5.31
CA ALA A 471 32.44 -10.65 4.27
C ALA A 471 32.82 -9.33 3.60
N GLY A 472 32.20 -8.21 4.00
CA GLY A 472 32.43 -6.90 3.42
C GLY A 472 31.65 -6.66 2.12
N GLN A 473 30.68 -7.52 1.79
CA GLN A 473 29.82 -7.31 0.62
C GLN A 473 28.73 -6.30 0.96
N VAL A 474 28.44 -5.39 0.04
CA VAL A 474 27.36 -4.41 0.19
C VAL A 474 26.12 -4.94 -0.52
N HIS A 475 25.09 -5.24 0.26
CA HIS A 475 23.78 -5.65 -0.23
C HIS A 475 22.90 -4.42 -0.39
N VAL A 476 22.16 -4.35 -1.49
CA VAL A 476 21.20 -3.29 -1.78
C VAL A 476 19.87 -3.92 -2.17
N ALA A 477 18.78 -3.40 -1.62
CA ALA A 477 17.41 -3.75 -2.00
C ALA A 477 16.62 -2.49 -2.34
N VAL A 478 15.75 -2.59 -3.35
CA VAL A 478 14.87 -1.51 -3.82
C VAL A 478 13.47 -2.04 -4.09
N ARG A 479 12.48 -1.15 -4.07
CA ARG A 479 11.12 -1.40 -4.50
C ARG A 479 10.89 -0.75 -5.88
N ALA A 480 10.34 -1.51 -6.81
CA ALA A 480 9.92 -0.98 -8.11
C ALA A 480 8.44 -0.57 -8.08
N ALA A 481 7.98 0.17 -9.08
CA ALA A 481 6.61 0.71 -9.16
C ALA A 481 5.53 -0.37 -9.33
N ASP A 482 5.91 -1.59 -9.70
CA ASP A 482 5.08 -2.80 -9.68
C ASP A 482 5.10 -3.52 -8.32
N ASP A 483 5.68 -2.87 -7.31
CA ASP A 483 5.83 -3.37 -5.94
C ASP A 483 6.70 -4.62 -5.78
N ALA A 484 7.44 -4.99 -6.83
CA ALA A 484 8.46 -6.01 -6.75
C ALA A 484 9.70 -5.51 -5.99
N VAL A 485 10.28 -6.40 -5.19
CA VAL A 485 11.58 -6.14 -4.56
C VAL A 485 12.68 -6.61 -5.50
N TRP A 486 13.70 -5.79 -5.68
CA TRP A 486 14.90 -6.13 -6.43
C TRP A 486 16.12 -6.00 -5.54
N SER A 487 17.14 -6.82 -5.81
CA SER A 487 18.40 -6.76 -5.07
C SER A 487 19.62 -6.79 -5.97
N ARG A 488 20.74 -6.32 -5.43
CA ARG A 488 22.07 -6.49 -6.01
C ARG A 488 23.12 -6.45 -4.92
N VAL A 489 24.31 -6.94 -5.25
CA VAL A 489 25.42 -7.02 -4.31
C VAL A 489 26.67 -6.40 -4.93
N ARG A 490 27.40 -5.62 -4.14
CA ARG A 490 28.78 -5.23 -4.44
C ARG A 490 29.71 -6.16 -3.68
N ASP A 491 30.60 -6.83 -4.39
CA ASP A 491 31.61 -7.65 -3.75
C ASP A 491 32.71 -6.80 -3.08
N ALA A 492 33.58 -7.46 -2.31
CA ALA A 492 34.69 -6.80 -1.62
C ALA A 492 35.75 -6.20 -2.58
N SER A 493 35.81 -6.65 -3.84
CA SER A 493 36.67 -6.05 -4.88
C SER A 493 36.11 -4.72 -5.41
N GLY A 494 34.83 -4.48 -5.15
CA GLY A 494 34.10 -3.29 -5.52
C GLY A 494 33.23 -3.42 -6.76
N THR A 495 33.08 -4.64 -7.28
CA THR A 495 32.30 -4.96 -8.48
C THR A 495 30.84 -5.21 -8.10
N TRP A 496 29.91 -4.60 -8.83
CA TRP A 496 28.48 -4.85 -8.65
C TRP A 496 28.01 -6.04 -9.47
N SER A 497 27.13 -6.86 -8.90
CA SER A 497 26.30 -7.80 -9.65
C SER A 497 25.26 -7.06 -10.51
N GLY A 498 24.62 -7.81 -11.40
CA GLY A 498 23.34 -7.40 -11.99
C GLY A 498 22.25 -7.32 -10.93
N TRP A 499 21.14 -6.67 -11.28
CA TRP A 499 19.92 -6.67 -10.49
C TRP A 499 19.21 -8.02 -10.60
N GLU A 500 18.80 -8.58 -9.47
CA GLU A 500 18.03 -9.81 -9.34
C GLU A 500 16.64 -9.46 -8.80
N SER A 501 15.59 -9.89 -9.49
CA SER A 501 14.23 -9.76 -8.99
C SER A 501 14.02 -10.76 -7.85
N LEU A 502 13.59 -10.24 -6.71
CA LEU A 502 13.16 -11.02 -5.57
C LEU A 502 11.65 -11.26 -5.58
N GLY A 503 10.94 -10.69 -6.55
CA GLY A 503 9.49 -10.69 -6.65
C GLY A 503 8.83 -10.14 -5.39
N GLY A 504 7.62 -10.64 -5.12
CA GLY A 504 6.77 -10.14 -4.05
C GLY A 504 6.01 -8.89 -4.48
N THR A 505 5.03 -8.54 -3.65
CA THR A 505 4.19 -7.34 -3.82
C THR A 505 4.17 -6.66 -2.46
N VAL A 506 4.96 -5.60 -2.33
CA VAL A 506 5.19 -4.90 -1.05
C VAL A 506 4.50 -3.56 -1.02
N SER A 507 4.01 -3.15 0.15
CA SER A 507 3.34 -1.86 0.37
C SER A 507 4.25 -0.80 0.99
N ALA A 508 5.49 -1.16 1.35
CA ALA A 508 6.48 -0.24 1.92
C ALA A 508 7.91 -0.61 1.50
N ASP A 509 8.83 0.32 1.70
CA ASP A 509 10.25 0.14 1.37
C ASP A 509 10.87 -1.03 2.14
N PRO A 510 11.74 -1.83 1.51
CA PRO A 510 12.40 -2.94 2.18
C PRO A 510 13.43 -2.42 3.21
N THR A 511 13.67 -3.21 4.26
CA THR A 511 14.72 -2.97 5.26
C THR A 511 15.68 -4.14 5.31
N LEU A 512 16.96 -3.87 5.06
CA LEU A 512 18.06 -4.83 5.18
C LEU A 512 18.72 -4.71 6.55
N VAL A 513 19.06 -5.84 7.14
CA VAL A 513 19.84 -5.92 8.38
C VAL A 513 20.79 -7.10 8.32
N ALA A 514 22.09 -6.86 8.58
CA ALA A 514 23.08 -7.91 8.70
C ALA A 514 23.11 -8.38 10.16
N THR A 515 22.81 -9.65 10.41
CA THR A 515 22.74 -10.23 11.75
C THR A 515 23.08 -11.72 11.69
N GLY A 516 23.74 -12.26 12.72
CA GLY A 516 24.06 -13.69 12.79
C GLY A 516 24.89 -14.25 11.62
N GLY A 517 25.67 -13.41 10.94
CA GLY A 517 26.44 -13.82 9.75
C GLY A 517 25.62 -13.96 8.46
N THR A 518 24.38 -13.50 8.45
CA THR A 518 23.48 -13.46 7.29
C THR A 518 22.91 -12.05 7.10
N VAL A 519 22.26 -11.80 5.96
CA VAL A 519 21.51 -10.58 5.69
C VAL A 519 20.02 -10.95 5.68
N GLN A 520 19.23 -10.22 6.47
CA GLN A 520 17.78 -10.31 6.48
C GLN A 520 17.21 -9.14 5.68
N LEU A 521 16.18 -9.42 4.89
CA LEU A 521 15.36 -8.44 4.20
C LEU A 521 13.95 -8.51 4.79
N LEU A 522 13.47 -7.37 5.28
CA LEU A 522 12.14 -7.19 5.86
C LEU A 522 11.32 -6.32 4.92
N ALA A 523 10.06 -6.66 4.66
CA ALA A 523 9.15 -5.80 3.90
C ALA A 523 7.72 -5.94 4.41
N ARG A 524 6.96 -4.84 4.37
CA ARG A 524 5.51 -4.90 4.57
C ARG A 524 4.88 -5.32 3.26
N ALA A 525 4.13 -6.43 3.24
CA ALA A 525 3.49 -6.93 2.03
C ALA A 525 2.20 -6.16 1.69
N SER A 526 1.58 -6.51 0.57
CA SER A 526 0.27 -6.03 0.11
C SER A 526 -0.84 -6.22 1.14
N ASP A 527 -0.82 -7.35 1.85
CA ASP A 527 -1.74 -7.67 2.94
C ASP A 527 -1.47 -6.90 4.26
N TYR A 528 -0.52 -5.96 4.23
CA TYR A 528 -0.10 -5.12 5.34
C TYR A 528 0.50 -5.89 6.53
N THR A 529 0.97 -7.11 6.30
CA THR A 529 1.75 -7.90 7.28
C THR A 529 3.25 -7.77 7.04
N LEU A 530 4.07 -8.21 8.00
CA LEU A 530 5.53 -8.21 7.86
C LEU A 530 6.01 -9.54 7.27
N TRP A 531 6.81 -9.46 6.21
CA TRP A 531 7.47 -10.59 5.58
C TRP A 531 8.98 -10.45 5.66
N GLN A 532 9.65 -11.60 5.72
CA GLN A 532 11.10 -11.70 5.80
C GLN A 532 11.66 -12.65 4.75
N ARG A 533 12.87 -12.33 4.29
CA ARG A 533 13.70 -13.17 3.42
C ARG A 533 15.14 -13.15 3.93
N SER A 534 15.86 -14.26 3.81
CA SER A 534 17.25 -14.38 4.29
C SER A 534 18.22 -14.66 3.15
N TYR A 535 19.37 -14.01 3.16
CA TYR A 535 20.47 -14.26 2.22
C TYR A 535 21.38 -15.38 2.72
N ASN A 536 21.55 -16.42 1.90
CA ASN A 536 22.47 -17.51 2.17
C ASN A 536 23.84 -17.19 1.56
N ALA A 537 24.77 -16.73 2.40
CA ALA A 537 26.11 -16.38 1.96
C ALA A 537 26.90 -17.56 1.36
N ALA A 538 26.66 -18.79 1.82
CA ALA A 538 27.34 -19.97 1.27
C ALA A 538 26.83 -20.35 -0.13
N ALA A 539 25.54 -20.11 -0.40
CA ALA A 539 24.93 -20.35 -1.70
C ALA A 539 25.01 -19.15 -2.66
N GLY A 540 25.30 -17.95 -2.14
CA GLY A 540 25.30 -16.72 -2.92
C GLY A 540 23.91 -16.33 -3.43
N SER A 541 22.85 -16.66 -2.68
CA SER A 541 21.47 -16.48 -3.13
C SER A 541 20.48 -16.24 -1.99
N TRP A 542 19.32 -15.68 -2.33
CA TRP A 542 18.23 -15.47 -1.39
C TRP A 542 17.33 -16.69 -1.22
N GLY A 543 16.94 -17.00 0.02
CA GLY A 543 15.92 -18.02 0.34
C GLY A 543 14.49 -17.62 -0.07
N GLY A 544 13.47 -18.34 0.37
CA GLY A 544 12.07 -17.95 0.13
C GLY A 544 11.56 -16.86 1.09
N TRP A 545 10.45 -16.21 0.74
CA TRP A 545 9.72 -15.31 1.62
C TRP A 545 8.96 -16.10 2.70
N PHE A 546 8.95 -15.60 3.94
CA PHE A 546 8.15 -16.15 5.02
C PHE A 546 7.57 -15.04 5.94
N PRO A 547 6.36 -15.22 6.50
CA PRO A 547 5.70 -14.19 7.29
C PRO A 547 6.20 -14.14 8.74
N GLN A 548 6.22 -12.94 9.31
CA GLN A 548 6.42 -12.70 10.74
C GLN A 548 5.05 -12.60 11.42
N THR A 549 4.53 -13.74 11.87
CA THR A 549 3.13 -13.91 12.33
C THR A 549 2.72 -13.04 13.53
N ALA A 550 3.68 -12.46 14.25
CA ALA A 550 3.40 -11.48 15.29
C ALA A 550 2.81 -10.17 14.72
N PHE A 551 3.13 -9.82 13.48
CA PHE A 551 2.69 -8.60 12.79
C PHE A 551 1.48 -8.90 11.92
N VAL A 552 0.30 -8.90 12.54
CA VAL A 552 -0.98 -8.99 11.84
C VAL A 552 -1.22 -7.77 10.94
N SER A 553 -2.17 -7.90 10.01
CA SER A 553 -2.48 -6.86 9.04
C SER A 553 -2.76 -5.51 9.71
N GLY A 554 -2.08 -4.46 9.24
CA GLY A 554 -2.25 -3.10 9.75
C GLY A 554 -1.71 -2.87 11.16
N ALA A 555 -0.91 -3.80 11.71
CA ALA A 555 -0.23 -3.60 13.01
C ALA A 555 0.84 -2.49 12.97
N PHE A 556 1.31 -2.14 11.77
CA PHE A 556 2.28 -1.09 11.52
C PHE A 556 2.13 -0.50 10.10
N ASP A 557 2.73 0.66 9.91
CA ASP A 557 2.72 1.47 8.70
C ASP A 557 4.16 1.69 8.22
N GLY A 558 4.35 1.66 6.90
CA GLY A 558 5.63 1.95 6.26
C GLY A 558 6.73 0.94 6.56
N ALA A 559 7.98 1.38 6.40
CA ALA A 559 9.18 0.56 6.57
C ALA A 559 9.61 0.44 8.04
N MET A 560 10.35 -0.63 8.34
CA MET A 560 10.93 -0.88 9.66
C MET A 560 12.26 -0.14 9.80
N GLY A 561 12.55 0.39 10.99
CA GLY A 561 13.92 0.69 11.40
C GLY A 561 14.52 -0.53 12.09
N ALA A 562 15.61 -1.11 11.58
CA ALA A 562 16.15 -2.35 12.14
C ALA A 562 17.66 -2.29 12.40
N THR A 563 18.12 -3.08 13.37
CA THR A 563 19.53 -3.28 13.69
C THR A 563 19.76 -4.68 14.24
N ALA A 564 21.01 -5.16 14.20
CA ALA A 564 21.36 -6.46 14.73
C ALA A 564 21.17 -6.51 16.24
N GLY A 565 20.49 -7.55 16.72
CA GLY A 565 20.41 -7.91 18.13
C GLY A 565 21.51 -8.89 18.57
N PRO A 566 21.55 -9.23 19.87
CA PRO A 566 22.33 -10.36 20.35
C PRO A 566 21.88 -11.66 19.68
N ASP A 567 22.78 -12.62 19.58
CA ASP A 567 22.49 -14.01 19.17
C ASP A 567 21.75 -14.14 17.83
N GLY A 568 21.97 -13.19 16.91
CA GLY A 568 21.39 -13.23 15.56
C GLY A 568 19.97 -12.69 15.45
N GLN A 569 19.40 -12.13 16.53
CA GLN A 569 18.06 -11.51 16.50
C GLN A 569 18.00 -10.27 15.61
N VAL A 570 16.80 -9.94 15.16
CA VAL A 570 16.50 -8.64 14.56
C VAL A 570 15.81 -7.77 15.60
N LEU A 571 16.45 -6.65 15.98
CA LEU A 571 15.80 -5.61 16.75
C LEU A 571 15.22 -4.60 15.78
N ALA A 572 13.92 -4.33 15.92
CA ALA A 572 13.23 -3.43 15.01
C ALA A 572 12.38 -2.41 15.77
N VAL A 573 12.16 -1.27 15.12
CA VAL A 573 11.15 -0.29 15.48
C VAL A 573 10.21 -0.08 14.32
N SER A 574 8.92 -0.02 14.61
CA SER A 574 7.86 0.21 13.64
C SER A 574 6.99 1.37 14.08
N ARG A 575 6.47 2.13 13.12
CA ARG A 575 5.42 3.12 13.32
C ARG A 575 4.08 2.44 13.11
N GLY A 576 3.10 2.65 13.97
CA GLY A 576 1.72 2.21 13.74
C GLY A 576 0.73 3.37 13.79
N VAL A 577 -0.54 3.03 13.95
CA VAL A 577 -1.67 3.97 13.98
C VAL A 577 -1.39 5.18 14.90
N GLY A 578 -1.63 6.38 14.37
CA GLY A 578 -1.36 7.65 15.07
C GLY A 578 0.14 7.98 15.22
N GLY A 579 1.00 7.33 14.45
CA GLY A 579 2.45 7.53 14.47
C GLY A 579 3.15 6.88 15.68
N VAL A 580 2.45 6.05 16.47
CA VAL A 580 3.03 5.44 17.66
C VAL A 580 4.18 4.50 17.28
N VAL A 581 5.36 4.72 17.87
CA VAL A 581 6.53 3.87 17.61
C VAL A 581 6.69 2.80 18.68
N ARG A 582 6.93 1.56 18.27
CA ARG A 582 7.17 0.40 19.14
C ARG A 582 8.47 -0.30 18.77
N GLN A 583 9.16 -0.86 19.76
CA GLN A 583 10.33 -1.70 19.57
C GLN A 583 9.97 -3.17 19.77
N SER A 584 10.29 -3.99 18.77
CA SER A 584 10.13 -5.45 18.75
C SER A 584 11.48 -6.15 18.63
N SER A 585 11.48 -7.45 18.91
CA SER A 585 12.58 -8.38 18.62
C SER A 585 11.98 -9.66 18.07
N PHE A 586 12.62 -10.25 17.05
CA PHE A 586 12.24 -11.54 16.47
C PHE A 586 13.43 -12.24 15.83
#